data_AF-A0A1G0LJS1-F1
#
_entry.id   AF-A0A1G0LJS1-F1
#
_cell.length_a   1.000
_cell.length_b   1.000
_cell.length_c   1.000
_cell.angle_alpha   90.00
_cell.angle_beta   90.00
_cell.angle_gamma   90.00
#
_symmetry.space_group_name_H-M   'P 1'
#
loop_
_entity.id
_entity.type
_entity.pdbx_description
1 polymer ?
#
loop_
_entity_poly.entity_id
_entity_poly.type
_entity_poly.pdbx_seq_one_letter_code
_entity_poly.pdbx_strand_id
1 'polypeptide(L)'
;MRLSHKIVLITLFTTLLVGFTILQSPTMTADPAASPEDKAIEDLSRVEYPSLKDIKWHARFIEPHQSLESLFGSDWILVARFNRVDRRHAYPGMTIKVPDNMEDIRNYTPMPQFYQPAARHEKYILVDVTEQWLGAYEHGKLVFSSPAATGKATTETPVGMFHISTRDRNHTSSLYKTANDEEQYPMDNALRFHIGTDNISYWLHARDLPGRPASHGCIGLFDEEMQLRTFGTPLKPVLKDSQKLYEWAAGEDEHGEDSGTSEELEGGPVVEVRGSLPRYLDRPPAQNQKQ
;
A
#
# COMPACT_ATOMS: atom_id res chain seq x y z
N MET A 1 -8.59 -6.91 63.60
CA MET A 1 -9.28 -6.77 62.30
C MET A 1 -8.41 -6.03 61.25
N ARG A 2 -7.17 -6.47 60.98
CA ARG A 2 -6.24 -5.80 60.03
C ARG A 2 -5.86 -6.68 58.83
N LEU A 3 -6.58 -7.78 58.61
CA LEU A 3 -6.32 -8.73 57.52
C LEU A 3 -7.27 -8.58 56.32
N SER A 4 -8.42 -7.90 56.50
CA SER A 4 -9.45 -7.76 55.45
C SER A 4 -9.18 -6.66 54.43
N HIS A 5 -8.38 -5.63 54.76
CA HIS A 5 -8.11 -4.53 53.81
C HIS A 5 -7.01 -4.82 52.79
N LYS A 6 -6.07 -5.74 53.08
CA LYS A 6 -5.00 -6.09 52.12
C LYS A 6 -5.49 -7.03 51.00
N ILE A 7 -6.45 -7.90 51.29
CA ILE A 7 -7.00 -8.84 50.30
C ILE A 7 -7.90 -8.12 49.29
N VAL A 8 -8.68 -7.13 49.74
CA VAL A 8 -9.55 -6.32 48.85
C VAL A 8 -8.75 -5.41 47.92
N LEU A 9 -7.58 -4.92 48.35
CA LEU A 9 -6.75 -4.05 47.51
C LEU A 9 -6.01 -4.83 46.41
N ILE A 10 -5.62 -6.08 46.66
CA ILE A 10 -4.91 -6.93 45.68
C ILE A 10 -5.87 -7.45 44.60
N THR A 11 -7.13 -7.76 44.93
CA THR A 11 -8.13 -8.14 43.93
C THR A 11 -8.61 -6.95 43.09
N LEU A 12 -8.64 -5.73 43.64
CA LEU A 12 -8.93 -4.53 42.85
C LEU A 12 -7.80 -4.20 41.86
N PHE A 13 -6.54 -4.42 42.23
CA PHE A 13 -5.40 -4.14 41.34
C PHE A 13 -5.23 -5.19 40.24
N THR A 14 -5.53 -6.46 40.52
CA THR A 14 -5.51 -7.52 39.49
C THR A 14 -6.70 -7.44 38.53
N THR A 15 -7.86 -6.96 38.98
CA THR A 15 -9.00 -6.69 38.07
C THR A 15 -8.82 -5.40 37.26
N LEU A 16 -8.10 -4.40 37.78
CA LEU A 16 -7.73 -3.22 36.98
C LEU A 16 -6.63 -3.51 35.94
N LEU A 17 -5.69 -4.43 36.21
CA LEU A 17 -4.65 -4.79 35.24
C LEU A 17 -5.18 -5.66 34.07
N VAL A 18 -6.30 -6.36 34.27
CA VAL A 18 -6.99 -7.09 33.20
C VAL A 18 -7.96 -6.17 32.43
N GLY A 19 -8.34 -5.02 33.00
CA GLY A 19 -9.30 -4.08 32.41
C GLY A 19 -8.72 -3.00 31.48
N PHE A 20 -7.41 -2.99 31.24
CA PHE A 20 -6.75 -2.00 30.36
C PHE A 20 -5.83 -2.66 29.33
N THR A 21 -6.15 -3.88 28.91
CA THR A 21 -5.85 -4.24 27.52
C THR A 21 -6.89 -3.51 26.69
N ILE A 22 -6.47 -2.43 26.05
CA ILE A 22 -7.21 -1.88 24.92
C ILE A 22 -7.20 -3.02 23.89
N LEU A 23 -8.23 -3.87 23.93
CA LEU A 23 -8.63 -4.71 22.81
C LEU A 23 -8.99 -3.74 21.69
N GLN A 24 -7.98 -3.23 20.98
CA GLN A 24 -8.19 -2.73 19.64
C GLN A 24 -8.62 -3.94 18.85
N SER A 25 -9.94 -4.11 18.69
CA SER A 25 -10.48 -5.09 17.78
C SER A 25 -9.78 -4.88 16.43
N PRO A 26 -9.19 -5.91 15.83
CA PRO A 26 -8.50 -5.78 14.55
C PRO A 26 -9.48 -5.15 13.56
N THR A 27 -9.11 -3.99 13.04
CA THR A 27 -9.96 -3.28 12.08
C THR A 27 -10.03 -4.13 10.83
N MET A 28 -11.23 -4.60 10.50
CA MET A 28 -11.49 -5.42 9.30
C MET A 28 -11.01 -4.65 8.07
N THR A 29 -10.23 -5.30 7.20
CA THR A 29 -10.05 -4.80 5.84
C THR A 29 -11.36 -5.08 5.10
N ALA A 30 -12.16 -4.05 4.81
CA ALA A 30 -13.44 -4.25 4.15
C ALA A 30 -13.25 -4.89 2.75
N ASP A 31 -14.25 -5.66 2.31
CA ASP A 31 -14.40 -6.01 0.90
C ASP A 31 -14.41 -4.72 0.05
N PRO A 32 -13.98 -4.76 -1.23
CA PRO A 32 -14.09 -3.62 -2.13
C PRO A 32 -15.58 -3.29 -2.33
N ALA A 33 -16.01 -2.34 -1.53
CA ALA A 33 -17.33 -1.75 -1.54
C ALA A 33 -17.12 -0.31 -1.08
N ALA A 34 -17.95 0.61 -1.58
CA ALA A 34 -17.86 2.00 -1.19
C ALA A 34 -17.84 2.09 0.34
N SER A 35 -16.80 2.73 0.89
CA SER A 35 -16.73 2.96 2.33
C SER A 35 -18.07 3.54 2.81
N PRO A 36 -18.71 2.96 3.85
CA PRO A 36 -19.95 3.50 4.42
C PRO A 36 -19.78 4.95 4.93
N GLU A 37 -18.54 5.39 5.11
CA GLU A 37 -18.16 6.71 5.60
C GLU A 37 -17.90 7.72 4.46
N ASP A 38 -17.66 7.26 3.22
CA ASP A 38 -17.44 8.15 2.08
C ASP A 38 -18.77 8.54 1.42
N LYS A 39 -19.25 9.74 1.78
CA LYS A 39 -20.46 10.34 1.19
C LYS A 39 -20.34 10.61 -0.32
N ALA A 40 -19.16 10.46 -0.93
CA ALA A 40 -18.91 10.71 -2.35
C ALA A 40 -18.68 9.44 -3.19
N ILE A 41 -18.92 8.24 -2.66
CA ILE A 41 -18.90 6.98 -3.43
C ILE A 41 -17.54 6.75 -4.14
N GLU A 42 -16.42 6.88 -3.40
CA GLU A 42 -15.07 6.55 -3.88
C GLU A 42 -14.64 7.27 -5.17
N ASP A 43 -14.78 8.59 -5.16
CA ASP A 43 -14.33 9.46 -6.24
C ASP A 43 -12.82 9.77 -6.14
N LEU A 44 -12.01 8.99 -6.87
CA LEU A 44 -10.57 9.16 -6.97
C LEU A 44 -10.19 10.46 -7.67
N SER A 45 -11.06 11.12 -8.43
CA SER A 45 -10.73 12.40 -9.07
C SER A 45 -10.49 13.53 -8.07
N ARG A 46 -10.91 13.35 -6.81
CA ARG A 46 -10.68 14.29 -5.69
C ARG A 46 -9.34 14.11 -4.99
N VAL A 47 -8.62 13.02 -5.26
CA VAL A 47 -7.28 12.80 -4.68
C VAL A 47 -6.25 13.49 -5.56
N GLU A 48 -5.50 14.44 -5.00
CA GLU A 48 -4.47 15.15 -5.75
C GLU A 48 -3.10 14.49 -5.62
N TYR A 49 -2.47 14.32 -6.78
CA TYR A 49 -1.10 13.86 -6.93
C TYR A 49 -0.33 14.94 -7.69
N PRO A 50 0.73 15.54 -7.11
CA PRO A 50 1.46 16.64 -7.74
C PRO A 50 1.95 16.35 -9.16
N SER A 51 2.41 15.12 -9.41
CA SER A 51 2.87 14.66 -10.73
C SER A 51 1.80 14.64 -11.83
N LEU A 52 0.51 14.74 -11.48
CA LEU A 52 -0.59 14.77 -12.44
C LEU A 52 -0.93 16.18 -12.92
N LYS A 53 -0.29 17.22 -12.38
CA LYS A 53 -0.60 18.62 -12.68
C LYS A 53 -0.53 18.95 -14.17
N ASP A 54 0.43 18.38 -14.88
CA ASP A 54 0.71 18.71 -16.29
C ASP A 54 0.14 17.67 -17.27
N ILE A 55 -0.54 16.63 -16.78
CA ILE A 55 -1.22 15.63 -17.61
C ILE A 55 -2.69 15.99 -17.69
N LYS A 56 -3.23 16.12 -18.90
CA LYS A 56 -4.65 16.38 -19.09
C LYS A 56 -5.46 15.12 -18.86
N TRP A 57 -6.50 15.21 -18.04
CA TRP A 57 -7.38 14.10 -17.73
C TRP A 57 -8.78 14.61 -17.39
N HIS A 58 -9.77 13.74 -17.51
CA HIS A 58 -11.14 13.97 -17.06
C HIS A 58 -11.59 12.89 -16.09
N ALA A 59 -12.48 13.26 -15.18
CA ALA A 59 -13.16 12.34 -14.28
C ALA A 59 -14.14 11.47 -15.10
N ARG A 60 -14.17 10.18 -14.78
CA ARG A 60 -15.10 9.21 -15.39
C ARG A 60 -15.70 8.30 -14.33
N PHE A 61 -17.02 8.29 -14.28
CA PHE A 61 -17.79 7.32 -13.49
C PHE A 61 -17.78 5.95 -14.19
N ILE A 62 -17.56 4.87 -13.43
CA ILE A 62 -17.59 3.49 -13.94
C ILE A 62 -19.03 2.96 -13.85
N GLU A 63 -19.63 2.65 -14.99
CA GLU A 63 -21.00 2.15 -15.05
C GLU A 63 -21.12 0.65 -14.66
N PRO A 64 -22.31 0.15 -14.28
CA PRO A 64 -22.52 -1.23 -13.82
C PRO A 64 -21.95 -2.37 -14.69
N HIS A 65 -21.82 -2.15 -16.00
CA HIS A 65 -21.33 -3.15 -16.96
C HIS A 65 -19.86 -2.90 -17.39
N GLN A 66 -19.20 -1.92 -16.77
CA GLN A 66 -17.87 -1.48 -17.14
C GLN A 66 -16.84 -1.94 -16.12
N SER A 67 -15.67 -2.32 -16.64
CA SER A 67 -14.44 -2.61 -15.93
C SER A 67 -13.27 -1.94 -16.65
N LEU A 68 -12.10 -1.82 -16.01
CA LEU A 68 -10.92 -1.21 -16.66
C LEU A 68 -10.60 -1.85 -18.03
N GLU A 69 -10.74 -3.16 -18.16
CA GLU A 69 -10.45 -3.88 -19.41
C GLU A 69 -11.49 -3.59 -20.48
N SER A 70 -12.78 -3.58 -20.11
CA SER A 70 -13.84 -3.23 -21.06
C SER A 70 -13.70 -1.79 -21.57
N LEU A 71 -13.17 -0.90 -20.73
CA LEU A 71 -13.07 0.53 -21.02
C LEU A 71 -11.83 0.89 -21.82
N PHE A 72 -10.72 0.21 -21.57
CA PHE A 72 -9.40 0.62 -22.07
C PHE A 72 -8.66 -0.49 -22.84
N GLY A 73 -9.26 -1.68 -22.99
CA GLY A 73 -8.66 -2.76 -23.77
C GLY A 73 -7.27 -3.12 -23.24
N SER A 74 -6.25 -3.11 -24.10
CA SER A 74 -4.86 -3.38 -23.73
C SER A 74 -4.22 -2.32 -22.82
N ASP A 75 -4.76 -1.11 -22.78
CA ASP A 75 -4.19 0.02 -22.02
C ASP A 75 -4.72 0.10 -20.58
N TRP A 76 -5.55 -0.87 -20.16
CA TRP A 76 -6.16 -0.86 -18.82
C TRP A 76 -5.14 -0.75 -17.69
N ILE A 77 -3.97 -1.40 -17.84
CA ILE A 77 -2.87 -1.35 -16.86
C ILE A 77 -2.34 0.07 -16.71
N LEU A 78 -2.23 0.82 -17.81
CA LEU A 78 -1.76 2.20 -17.77
C LEU A 78 -2.73 3.05 -16.94
N VAL A 79 -4.03 2.90 -17.17
CA VAL A 79 -5.06 3.63 -16.42
C VAL A 79 -5.14 3.22 -14.95
N ALA A 80 -4.97 1.92 -14.66
CA ALA A 80 -4.87 1.39 -13.31
C ALA A 80 -3.72 2.06 -12.54
N ARG A 81 -2.52 2.05 -13.13
CA ARG A 81 -1.32 2.69 -12.58
C ARG A 81 -1.49 4.20 -12.41
N PHE A 82 -2.07 4.88 -13.39
CA PHE A 82 -2.37 6.32 -13.33
C PHE A 82 -3.22 6.68 -12.10
N ASN A 83 -4.18 5.82 -11.74
CA ASN A 83 -5.05 5.99 -10.57
C ASN A 83 -4.49 5.36 -9.29
N ARG A 84 -3.34 4.68 -9.33
CA ARG A 84 -2.82 3.82 -8.25
C ARG A 84 -3.85 2.80 -7.76
N VAL A 85 -4.68 2.29 -8.65
CA VAL A 85 -5.79 1.37 -8.33
C VAL A 85 -5.56 0.01 -8.96
N ASP A 86 -5.98 -1.05 -8.28
CA ASP A 86 -6.04 -2.40 -8.86
C ASP A 86 -7.40 -2.72 -9.48
N ARG A 87 -7.49 -3.85 -10.20
CA ARG A 87 -8.72 -4.29 -10.87
C ARG A 87 -9.85 -4.59 -9.89
N ARG A 88 -9.51 -5.09 -8.70
CA ARG A 88 -10.46 -5.49 -7.65
C ARG A 88 -11.13 -4.26 -7.00
N HIS A 89 -10.39 -3.15 -6.96
CA HIS A 89 -10.81 -1.86 -6.42
C HIS A 89 -11.27 -0.89 -7.51
N ALA A 90 -11.21 -1.29 -8.78
CA ALA A 90 -11.76 -0.55 -9.91
C ALA A 90 -13.16 -1.07 -10.30
N TYR A 91 -14.17 -0.79 -9.48
CA TYR A 91 -15.51 -1.39 -9.59
C TYR A 91 -16.60 -0.35 -9.96
N PRO A 92 -17.76 -0.81 -10.47
CA PRO A 92 -18.85 0.09 -10.82
C PRO A 92 -19.35 0.94 -9.65
N GLY A 93 -19.63 2.22 -9.92
CA GLY A 93 -20.06 3.19 -8.90
C GLY A 93 -18.96 4.16 -8.48
N MET A 94 -17.70 3.86 -8.77
CA MET A 94 -16.60 4.76 -8.46
C MET A 94 -16.32 5.75 -9.61
N THR A 95 -15.55 6.80 -9.30
CA THR A 95 -15.05 7.74 -10.32
C THR A 95 -13.53 7.71 -10.38
N ILE A 96 -12.97 7.50 -11.57
CA ILE A 96 -11.52 7.45 -11.83
C ILE A 96 -11.07 8.63 -12.69
N LYS A 97 -9.77 8.91 -12.69
CA LYS A 97 -9.13 9.83 -13.64
C LYS A 97 -8.82 9.09 -14.94
N VAL A 98 -9.21 9.63 -16.07
CA VAL A 98 -8.89 9.09 -17.40
C VAL A 98 -8.07 10.13 -18.16
N PRO A 99 -6.83 9.80 -18.59
CA PRO A 99 -6.04 10.75 -19.37
C PRO A 99 -6.73 11.05 -20.70
N ASP A 100 -6.62 12.29 -21.16
CA ASP A 100 -7.17 12.69 -22.46
C ASP A 100 -6.37 12.07 -23.62
N ASN A 101 -5.09 11.76 -23.39
CA ASN A 101 -4.20 11.08 -24.31
C ASN A 101 -3.44 9.95 -23.59
N MET A 102 -3.59 8.70 -24.05
CA MET A 102 -2.94 7.53 -23.44
C MET A 102 -1.41 7.55 -23.57
N GLU A 103 -0.86 8.23 -24.59
CA GLU A 103 0.60 8.36 -24.73
C GLU A 103 1.23 9.13 -23.57
N ASP A 104 0.51 10.09 -22.99
CA ASP A 104 1.01 10.89 -21.87
C ASP A 104 1.27 10.02 -20.63
N ILE A 105 0.63 8.84 -20.55
CA ILE A 105 0.75 7.92 -19.41
C ILE A 105 1.52 6.63 -19.73
N ARG A 106 1.95 6.40 -20.98
CA ARG A 106 2.60 5.14 -21.39
C ARG A 106 3.85 4.81 -20.56
N ASN A 107 4.64 5.83 -20.24
CA ASN A 107 5.85 5.71 -19.41
C ASN A 107 5.74 6.54 -18.13
N TYR A 108 4.52 6.84 -17.69
CA TYR A 108 4.30 7.74 -16.57
C TYR A 108 4.88 7.16 -15.27
N THR A 109 5.70 7.97 -14.63
CA THR A 109 6.16 7.78 -13.27
C THR A 109 6.40 9.15 -12.64
N PRO A 110 6.00 9.37 -11.36
CA PRO A 110 6.38 10.54 -10.60
C PRO A 110 7.85 10.48 -10.13
N MET A 111 8.52 9.33 -10.33
CA MET A 111 9.87 9.11 -9.82
C MET A 111 10.91 9.71 -10.77
N PRO A 112 11.91 10.43 -10.24
CA PRO A 112 13.00 10.95 -11.06
C PRO A 112 13.78 9.81 -11.73
N GLN A 113 14.19 9.99 -12.99
CA GLN A 113 15.01 9.00 -13.71
C GLN A 113 16.38 8.79 -13.04
N PHE A 114 16.92 9.86 -12.44
CA PHE A 114 18.11 9.81 -11.61
C PHE A 114 17.86 10.52 -10.28
N TYR A 115 18.11 9.83 -9.17
CA TYR A 115 17.95 10.34 -7.82
C TYR A 115 19.30 10.43 -7.12
N GLN A 116 19.82 11.66 -6.99
CA GLN A 116 21.16 11.92 -6.46
C GLN A 116 21.42 11.32 -5.06
N PRO A 117 20.48 11.36 -4.08
CA PRO A 117 20.70 10.72 -2.78
C PRO A 117 20.95 9.20 -2.86
N ALA A 118 20.40 8.53 -3.88
CA ALA A 118 20.60 7.10 -4.12
C ALA A 118 21.92 6.78 -4.86
N ALA A 119 22.66 7.77 -5.37
CA ALA A 119 23.83 7.55 -6.23
C ALA A 119 24.96 6.74 -5.57
N ARG A 120 25.10 6.85 -4.25
CA ARG A 120 26.13 6.14 -3.46
C ARG A 120 25.70 4.76 -2.97
N HIS A 121 24.46 4.37 -3.23
CA HIS A 121 23.89 3.12 -2.77
C HIS A 121 23.79 2.16 -3.95
N GLU A 122 24.19 0.91 -3.74
CA GLU A 122 24.00 -0.14 -4.75
C GLU A 122 22.53 -0.30 -5.07
N LYS A 123 21.69 -0.46 -4.04
CA LYS A 123 20.23 -0.47 -4.14
C LYS A 123 19.59 0.54 -3.20
N TYR A 124 18.53 1.17 -3.67
CA TYR A 124 17.80 2.18 -2.93
C TYR A 124 16.32 2.19 -3.29
N ILE A 125 15.47 2.25 -2.27
CA ILE A 125 14.02 2.35 -2.40
C ILE A 125 13.60 3.75 -1.96
N LEU A 126 12.97 4.49 -2.86
CA LEU A 126 12.32 5.77 -2.55
C LEU A 126 10.81 5.57 -2.54
N VAL A 127 10.16 5.92 -1.44
CA VAL A 127 8.71 5.92 -1.29
C VAL A 127 8.23 7.34 -1.08
N ASP A 128 7.37 7.79 -1.98
CA ASP A 128 6.77 9.12 -1.92
C ASP A 128 5.30 8.98 -1.50
N VAL A 129 5.05 9.33 -0.23
CA VAL A 129 3.72 9.24 0.38
C VAL A 129 2.74 10.18 -0.30
N THR A 130 3.19 11.34 -0.78
CA THR A 130 2.30 12.29 -1.46
C THR A 130 1.88 11.74 -2.82
N GLU A 131 2.80 11.11 -3.55
CA GLU A 131 2.53 10.52 -4.86
C GLU A 131 1.88 9.14 -4.80
N GLN A 132 1.87 8.49 -3.62
CA GLN A 132 1.47 7.08 -3.47
C GLN A 132 2.26 6.19 -4.44
N TRP A 133 3.59 6.32 -4.42
CA TRP A 133 4.47 5.69 -5.40
C TRP A 133 5.79 5.26 -4.80
N LEU A 134 6.37 4.20 -5.37
CA LEU A 134 7.66 3.66 -5.04
C LEU A 134 8.57 3.64 -6.27
N GLY A 135 9.83 4.04 -6.11
CA GLY A 135 10.89 3.87 -7.09
C GLY A 135 12.03 3.01 -6.53
N ALA A 136 12.46 2.02 -7.30
CA ALA A 136 13.65 1.21 -7.03
C ALA A 136 14.81 1.70 -7.88
N TYR A 137 15.96 1.94 -7.26
CA TYR A 137 17.11 2.57 -7.89
C TYR A 137 18.38 1.77 -7.67
N GLU A 138 19.24 1.76 -8.70
CA GLU A 138 20.61 1.25 -8.64
C GLU A 138 21.60 2.36 -8.95
N HIS A 139 22.50 2.65 -8.02
CA HIS A 139 23.46 3.77 -8.14
C HIS A 139 22.78 5.08 -8.59
N GLY A 140 21.61 5.37 -8.04
CA GLY A 140 20.81 6.54 -8.34
C GLY A 140 19.99 6.48 -9.64
N LYS A 141 20.14 5.44 -10.49
CA LYS A 141 19.33 5.29 -11.71
C LYS A 141 18.06 4.50 -11.42
N LEU A 142 16.92 4.98 -11.90
CA LEU A 142 15.65 4.30 -11.72
C LEU A 142 15.64 2.98 -12.51
N VAL A 143 15.45 1.85 -11.82
CA VAL A 143 15.34 0.51 -12.42
C VAL A 143 13.89 0.22 -12.76
N PHE A 144 12.98 0.44 -11.81
CA PHE A 144 11.54 0.40 -12.04
C PHE A 144 10.81 1.24 -10.99
N SER A 145 9.53 1.47 -11.23
CA SER A 145 8.66 2.14 -10.27
C SER A 145 7.26 1.55 -10.29
N SER A 146 6.55 1.66 -9.18
CA SER A 146 5.22 1.11 -8.99
C SER A 146 4.36 2.07 -8.18
N PRO A 147 3.05 2.16 -8.45
CA PRO A 147 2.10 2.64 -7.45
C PRO A 147 2.29 1.91 -6.12
N ALA A 148 2.05 2.62 -5.03
CA ALA A 148 2.13 2.08 -3.68
C ALA A 148 1.00 2.64 -2.83
N ALA A 149 0.40 1.83 -1.97
CA ALA A 149 -0.54 2.31 -0.97
C ALA A 149 0.18 2.38 0.39
N THR A 150 0.14 3.56 1.02
CA THR A 150 0.75 3.81 2.33
C THR A 150 -0.30 3.88 3.44
N GLY A 151 0.16 4.13 4.68
CA GLY A 151 -0.68 4.26 5.85
C GLY A 151 -1.68 5.42 5.74
N LYS A 152 -2.92 5.22 6.21
CA LYS A 152 -3.96 6.25 6.29
C LYS A 152 -3.72 7.22 7.48
N ALA A 153 -4.46 8.33 7.54
CA ALA A 153 -4.29 9.39 8.54
C ALA A 153 -4.25 8.95 10.01
N THR A 154 -4.95 7.87 10.38
CA THR A 154 -4.94 7.36 11.76
C THR A 154 -3.74 6.46 12.08
N THR A 155 -3.03 5.99 11.06
CA THR A 155 -1.98 4.96 11.12
C THR A 155 -1.02 5.19 9.95
N GLU A 156 -0.37 6.35 9.95
CA GLU A 156 0.50 6.80 8.86
C GLU A 156 1.76 5.95 8.75
N THR A 157 2.31 5.87 7.53
CA THR A 157 3.63 5.26 7.32
C THR A 157 4.71 6.17 7.89
N PRO A 158 5.67 5.65 8.67
CA PRO A 158 6.75 6.47 9.22
C PRO A 158 7.63 7.04 8.11
N VAL A 159 7.85 8.35 8.15
CA VAL A 159 8.72 9.11 7.23
C VAL A 159 10.14 9.14 7.79
N GLY A 160 11.13 8.94 6.93
CA GLY A 160 12.54 8.93 7.33
C GLY A 160 13.42 8.05 6.47
N MET A 161 14.62 7.79 6.99
CA MET A 161 15.62 6.91 6.39
C MET A 161 15.68 5.59 7.16
N PHE A 162 15.55 4.49 6.44
CA PHE A 162 15.52 3.14 6.97
C PHE A 162 16.33 2.17 6.09
N HIS A 163 16.29 0.89 6.40
CA HIS A 163 16.88 -0.17 5.59
C HIS A 163 16.03 -1.44 5.66
N ILE A 164 16.05 -2.25 4.62
CA ILE A 164 15.49 -3.60 4.69
C ILE A 164 16.33 -4.43 5.64
N SER A 165 15.69 -4.94 6.69
CA SER A 165 16.32 -5.76 7.74
C SER A 165 15.89 -7.22 7.67
N THR A 166 14.80 -7.54 6.97
CA THR A 166 14.22 -8.88 6.96
C THR A 166 13.43 -9.11 5.69
N ARG A 167 13.54 -10.32 5.13
CA ARG A 167 12.66 -10.83 4.09
C ARG A 167 11.77 -11.94 4.65
N ASP A 168 10.54 -12.02 4.17
CA ASP A 168 9.59 -13.10 4.51
C ASP A 168 8.61 -13.28 3.34
N ARG A 169 8.83 -14.32 2.52
CA ARG A 169 8.06 -14.49 1.28
C ARG A 169 6.59 -14.83 1.54
N ASN A 170 6.32 -15.65 2.55
CA ASN A 170 4.97 -16.13 2.89
C ASN A 170 4.39 -15.41 4.12
N HIS A 171 4.78 -14.16 4.34
CA HIS A 171 4.39 -13.42 5.54
C HIS A 171 2.87 -13.26 5.64
N THR A 172 2.37 -13.33 6.87
CA THR A 172 0.98 -13.04 7.20
C THR A 172 0.92 -12.06 8.35
N SER A 173 -0.05 -11.15 8.31
CA SER A 173 -0.28 -10.20 9.39
C SER A 173 -0.54 -10.92 10.72
N SER A 174 0.02 -10.42 11.81
CA SER A 174 -0.30 -10.86 13.19
C SER A 174 -1.42 -10.03 13.82
N LEU A 175 -1.79 -8.90 13.21
CA LEU A 175 -2.70 -7.90 13.77
C LEU A 175 -4.00 -7.73 12.96
N TYR A 176 -4.05 -8.21 11.72
CA TYR A 176 -5.15 -7.92 10.80
C TYR A 176 -5.57 -9.19 10.07
N LYS A 177 -6.88 -9.34 9.93
CA LYS A 177 -7.51 -10.44 9.21
C LYS A 177 -8.16 -9.96 7.92
N THR A 178 -8.46 -10.90 7.04
CA THR A 178 -9.27 -10.70 5.84
C THR A 178 -10.70 -10.25 6.19
N ALA A 179 -11.41 -9.70 5.21
CA ALA A 179 -12.76 -9.15 5.39
C ALA A 179 -13.78 -10.14 5.96
N ASN A 180 -13.65 -11.42 5.63
CA ASN A 180 -14.49 -12.51 6.11
C ASN A 180 -14.12 -13.00 7.54
N ASP A 181 -13.09 -12.44 8.18
CA ASP A 181 -12.56 -12.85 9.50
C ASP A 181 -12.05 -14.31 9.58
N GLU A 182 -11.95 -15.00 8.44
CA GLU A 182 -11.58 -16.41 8.35
C GLU A 182 -10.06 -16.62 8.39
N GLU A 183 -9.28 -15.69 7.84
CA GLU A 183 -7.83 -15.83 7.67
C GLU A 183 -7.07 -14.56 8.09
N GLN A 184 -5.78 -14.71 8.43
CA GLN A 184 -4.92 -13.54 8.60
C GLN A 184 -4.69 -12.86 7.26
N TYR A 185 -4.56 -11.52 7.26
CA TYR A 185 -4.34 -10.78 6.03
C TYR A 185 -2.99 -11.20 5.42
N PRO A 186 -2.96 -11.70 4.17
CA PRO A 186 -1.73 -12.10 3.50
C PRO A 186 -0.85 -10.88 3.25
N MET A 187 0.44 -11.03 3.50
CA MET A 187 1.42 -9.98 3.29
C MET A 187 2.59 -10.56 2.50
N ASP A 188 2.33 -11.31 1.43
CA ASP A 188 3.37 -11.98 0.64
C ASP A 188 4.49 -11.02 0.22
N ASN A 189 5.66 -11.58 -0.05
CA ASN A 189 6.82 -10.82 -0.53
C ASN A 189 7.19 -9.69 0.44
N ALA A 190 7.15 -9.96 1.75
CA ALA A 190 7.34 -8.94 2.78
C ALA A 190 8.81 -8.60 2.99
N LEU A 191 9.09 -7.29 3.05
CA LEU A 191 10.39 -6.72 3.37
C LEU A 191 10.24 -5.78 4.58
N ARG A 192 10.77 -6.13 5.74
CA ARG A 192 10.69 -5.28 6.94
C ARG A 192 11.68 -4.14 6.82
N PHE A 193 11.20 -2.91 6.92
CA PHE A 193 12.09 -1.74 6.86
C PHE A 193 12.18 -1.00 8.20
N HIS A 194 11.23 -1.16 9.11
CA HIS A 194 11.24 -0.45 10.39
C HIS A 194 10.51 -1.21 11.49
N ILE A 195 10.94 -1.01 12.73
CA ILE A 195 10.22 -1.38 13.95
C ILE A 195 10.05 -0.09 14.75
N GLY A 196 8.80 0.29 15.01
CA GLY A 196 8.45 1.47 15.77
C GLY A 196 8.78 1.34 17.26
N THR A 197 8.75 2.45 17.98
CA THR A 197 8.95 2.47 19.44
C THR A 197 7.85 1.75 20.22
N ASP A 198 6.71 1.52 19.57
CA ASP A 198 5.58 0.72 20.03
C ASP A 198 5.71 -0.77 19.68
N ASN A 199 6.87 -1.20 19.15
CA ASN A 199 7.15 -2.54 18.64
C ASN A 199 6.28 -2.97 17.44
N ILE A 200 5.61 -2.03 16.76
CA ILE A 200 4.93 -2.32 15.50
C ILE A 200 5.97 -2.45 14.39
N SER A 201 5.90 -3.54 13.63
CA SER A 201 6.75 -3.76 12.47
C SER A 201 6.11 -3.18 11.21
N TYR A 202 6.90 -2.48 10.41
CA TYR A 202 6.49 -1.86 9.16
C TYR A 202 7.18 -2.56 7.99
N TRP A 203 6.38 -2.96 7.01
CA TRP A 203 6.79 -3.80 5.90
C TRP A 203 6.45 -3.14 4.56
N LEU A 204 7.22 -3.46 3.53
CA LEU A 204 6.78 -3.41 2.14
C LEU A 204 6.27 -4.80 1.76
N HIS A 205 5.07 -4.94 1.19
CA HIS A 205 4.51 -6.26 0.88
C HIS A 205 3.42 -6.23 -0.21
N ALA A 206 3.00 -7.41 -0.66
CA ALA A 206 1.82 -7.63 -1.49
C ALA A 206 0.55 -7.12 -0.81
N ARG A 207 -0.23 -6.30 -1.51
CA ARG A 207 -1.54 -5.84 -1.05
C ARG A 207 -2.44 -5.44 -2.21
N ASP A 208 -3.67 -5.14 -1.86
CA ASP A 208 -4.55 -4.38 -2.73
C ASP A 208 -4.24 -2.88 -2.74
N LEU A 209 -4.47 -2.25 -3.89
CA LEU A 209 -4.28 -0.83 -4.17
C LEU A 209 -5.64 -0.15 -4.44
N PRO A 210 -6.19 0.63 -3.49
CA PRO A 210 -7.47 1.30 -3.64
C PRO A 210 -7.36 2.71 -4.25
N GLY A 211 -6.21 3.10 -4.80
CA GLY A 211 -6.02 4.46 -5.34
C GLY A 211 -5.81 5.55 -4.28
N ARG A 212 -5.51 5.17 -3.04
CA ARG A 212 -5.33 6.10 -1.91
C ARG A 212 -4.58 5.45 -0.72
N PRO A 213 -4.03 6.25 0.22
CA PRO A 213 -3.54 5.70 1.49
C PRO A 213 -4.63 4.89 2.20
N ALA A 214 -4.29 3.67 2.60
CA ALA A 214 -5.28 2.70 3.08
C ALA A 214 -4.74 1.65 4.07
N SER A 215 -3.43 1.53 4.28
CA SER A 215 -2.89 0.57 5.26
C SER A 215 -2.85 1.13 6.68
N HIS A 216 -2.46 0.26 7.60
CA HIS A 216 -2.09 0.59 8.96
C HIS A 216 -0.57 0.80 9.13
N GLY A 217 0.03 1.57 8.22
CA GLY A 217 1.44 1.98 8.29
C GLY A 217 2.37 1.23 7.33
N CYS A 218 2.12 -0.05 7.04
CA CYS A 218 2.87 -0.78 6.01
C CYS A 218 2.71 -0.12 4.63
N ILE A 219 3.70 -0.30 3.77
CA ILE A 219 3.65 0.12 2.38
C ILE A 219 3.28 -1.13 1.60
N GLY A 220 2.44 -1.04 0.58
CA GLY A 220 2.34 -2.19 -0.28
C GLY A 220 2.03 -1.91 -1.71
N LEU A 221 2.22 -2.98 -2.46
CA LEU A 221 2.38 -3.02 -3.88
C LEU A 221 1.41 -4.02 -4.45
N PHE A 222 1.10 -3.82 -5.73
CA PHE A 222 0.16 -4.67 -6.42
C PHE A 222 0.70 -6.10 -6.54
N ASP A 223 -0.12 -7.08 -6.17
CA ASP A 223 0.15 -8.48 -6.45
C ASP A 223 -1.14 -9.26 -6.72
N GLU A 224 -1.40 -9.57 -8.00
CA GLU A 224 -2.58 -10.33 -8.39
C GLU A 224 -2.48 -11.82 -8.06
N GLU A 225 -1.28 -12.37 -7.78
CA GLU A 225 -1.17 -13.78 -7.36
C GLU A 225 -1.62 -13.95 -5.92
N MET A 226 -1.21 -13.04 -5.03
CA MET A 226 -1.77 -12.97 -3.68
C MET A 226 -3.29 -12.76 -3.72
N GLN A 227 -3.78 -11.83 -4.56
CA GLN A 227 -5.22 -11.59 -4.69
C GLN A 227 -5.99 -12.81 -5.21
N LEU A 228 -5.46 -13.52 -6.21
CA LEU A 228 -6.09 -14.74 -6.71
C LEU A 228 -6.15 -15.81 -5.61
N ARG A 229 -5.05 -16.00 -4.86
CA ARG A 229 -4.99 -17.01 -3.80
C ARG A 229 -5.96 -16.71 -2.66
N THR A 230 -6.10 -15.44 -2.27
CA THR A 230 -6.91 -15.03 -1.11
C THR A 230 -8.35 -14.69 -1.45
N PHE A 231 -8.60 -14.07 -2.60
CA PHE A 231 -9.93 -13.59 -3.01
C PHE A 231 -10.50 -14.32 -4.22
N GLY A 232 -9.77 -15.26 -4.82
CA GLY A 232 -10.21 -16.02 -5.99
C GLY A 232 -10.21 -15.22 -7.30
N THR A 233 -9.66 -14.02 -7.33
CA THR A 233 -9.70 -13.10 -8.49
C THR A 233 -8.49 -12.15 -8.48
N PRO A 234 -7.96 -11.74 -9.66
CA PRO A 234 -8.36 -12.15 -11.01
C PRO A 234 -7.84 -13.54 -11.39
N LEU A 235 -8.62 -14.30 -12.18
CA LEU A 235 -8.26 -15.66 -12.63
C LEU A 235 -6.99 -15.73 -13.49
N LYS A 236 -6.50 -14.59 -14.00
CA LYS A 236 -5.28 -14.47 -14.80
C LYS A 236 -4.44 -13.31 -14.26
N PRO A 237 -3.58 -13.57 -13.26
CA PRO A 237 -2.66 -12.60 -12.73
C PRO A 237 -1.65 -12.12 -13.77
N VAL A 238 -1.47 -10.82 -13.88
CA VAL A 238 -0.52 -10.14 -14.77
C VAL A 238 0.25 -9.02 -14.06
N LEU A 239 -0.22 -8.52 -12.91
CA LEU A 239 0.47 -7.51 -12.12
C LEU A 239 1.09 -8.12 -10.86
N LYS A 240 2.41 -7.97 -10.72
CA LYS A 240 3.26 -8.64 -9.73
C LYS A 240 4.33 -7.70 -9.16
N ASP A 241 3.95 -6.45 -8.91
CA ASP A 241 4.89 -5.40 -8.50
C ASP A 241 5.55 -5.74 -7.14
N SER A 242 4.84 -6.42 -6.25
CA SER A 242 5.39 -6.86 -4.96
C SER A 242 6.47 -7.94 -5.12
N GLN A 243 6.21 -8.98 -5.93
CA GLN A 243 7.18 -10.03 -6.25
C GLN A 243 8.42 -9.43 -6.91
N LYS A 244 8.23 -8.55 -7.88
CA LYS A 244 9.33 -7.87 -8.58
C LYS A 244 10.21 -7.08 -7.60
N LEU A 245 9.62 -6.35 -6.65
CA LEU A 245 10.40 -5.63 -5.64
C LEU A 245 11.16 -6.60 -4.72
N TYR A 246 10.52 -7.66 -4.28
CA TYR A 246 11.12 -8.64 -3.39
C TYR A 246 12.31 -9.34 -4.03
N GLU A 247 12.15 -9.86 -5.24
CA GLU A 247 13.24 -10.47 -6.01
C GLU A 247 14.38 -9.49 -6.25
N TRP A 248 14.07 -8.23 -6.59
CA TRP A 248 15.09 -7.21 -6.77
C TRP A 248 15.79 -6.81 -5.47
N ALA A 249 15.09 -6.70 -4.35
CA ALA A 249 15.66 -6.20 -3.09
C ALA A 249 16.37 -7.29 -2.27
N ALA A 250 15.88 -8.52 -2.35
CA ALA A 250 16.15 -9.61 -1.41
C ALA A 250 16.21 -10.99 -2.10
N GLY A 251 16.36 -11.03 -3.42
CA GLY A 251 16.40 -12.26 -4.21
C GLY A 251 17.56 -13.19 -3.86
N GLU A 252 17.39 -14.46 -4.24
CA GLU A 252 18.32 -15.55 -3.91
C GLU A 252 19.71 -15.38 -4.51
N ASP A 253 19.83 -14.64 -5.62
CA ASP A 253 21.10 -14.36 -6.29
C ASP A 253 22.09 -13.60 -5.38
N GLU A 254 21.58 -12.79 -4.45
CA GLU A 254 22.39 -11.98 -3.53
C GLU A 254 22.33 -12.46 -2.09
N HIS A 255 21.17 -13.00 -1.66
CA HIS A 255 20.92 -13.33 -0.26
C HIS A 255 20.84 -14.84 0.02
N GLY A 256 21.16 -15.66 -0.98
CA GLY A 256 21.10 -17.12 -0.87
C GLY A 256 19.68 -17.67 -0.84
N GLU A 257 19.56 -18.99 -0.68
CA GLU A 257 18.30 -19.73 -0.70
C GLU A 257 17.25 -19.10 0.23
N ASP A 258 16.05 -18.89 -0.29
CA ASP A 258 14.92 -18.33 0.43
C ASP A 258 14.03 -19.47 0.93
N SER A 259 13.98 -19.67 2.25
CA SER A 259 13.14 -20.70 2.88
C SER A 259 11.64 -20.42 2.75
N GLY A 260 11.28 -19.22 2.32
CA GLY A 260 9.94 -18.70 2.28
C GLY A 260 9.44 -18.20 3.64
N THR A 261 10.31 -18.12 4.65
CA THR A 261 9.97 -17.66 6.00
C THR A 261 10.84 -16.46 6.41
N SER A 262 10.56 -15.89 7.59
CA SER A 262 11.27 -14.72 8.11
C SER A 262 12.77 -14.96 8.26
N GLU A 263 13.57 -14.20 7.51
CA GLU A 263 15.03 -14.25 7.48
C GLU A 263 15.62 -12.85 7.62
N GLU A 264 16.57 -12.67 8.53
CA GLU A 264 17.29 -11.40 8.65
C GLU A 264 18.20 -11.17 7.44
N LEU A 265 18.24 -9.93 6.97
CA LEU A 265 19.08 -9.52 5.85
C LEU A 265 20.20 -8.60 6.33
N GLU A 266 21.44 -9.03 6.10
CA GLU A 266 22.60 -8.16 6.23
C GLU A 266 22.76 -7.33 4.97
N GLY A 267 22.81 -6.00 5.11
CA GLY A 267 23.06 -5.11 3.98
C GLY A 267 21.87 -4.90 3.03
N GLY A 268 20.64 -5.13 3.48
CA GLY A 268 19.45 -4.87 2.66
C GLY A 268 19.35 -3.41 2.17
N PRO A 269 18.60 -3.13 1.09
CA PRO A 269 18.53 -1.81 0.49
C PRO A 269 18.10 -0.72 1.47
N VAL A 270 18.62 0.49 1.28
CA VAL A 270 18.14 1.68 1.99
C VAL A 270 16.72 1.99 1.54
N VAL A 271 15.86 2.38 2.49
CA VAL A 271 14.49 2.85 2.23
C VAL A 271 14.35 4.29 2.70
N GLU A 272 14.14 5.22 1.78
CA GLU A 272 13.68 6.57 2.11
C GLU A 272 12.16 6.64 1.94
N VAL A 273 11.46 6.98 3.02
CA VAL A 273 10.05 7.35 2.96
C VAL A 273 9.96 8.86 3.16
N ARG A 274 9.31 9.56 2.23
CA ARG A 274 9.17 11.02 2.26
C ARG A 274 7.76 11.50 1.90
N GLY A 275 7.56 12.80 2.08
CA GLY A 275 6.31 13.48 1.77
C GLY A 275 5.29 13.38 2.90
N SER A 276 4.06 13.76 2.58
CA SER A 276 2.90 13.69 3.47
C SER A 276 1.72 13.05 2.75
N LEU A 277 0.63 12.75 3.46
CA LEU A 277 -0.58 12.23 2.83
C LEU A 277 -1.06 13.15 1.68
N PRO A 278 -1.58 12.58 0.58
CA PRO A 278 -2.15 13.36 -0.52
C PRO A 278 -3.35 14.16 -0.05
N ARG A 279 -3.58 15.30 -0.72
CA ARG A 279 -4.72 16.16 -0.41
C ARG A 279 -6.00 15.56 -1.01
N TYR A 280 -7.06 15.53 -0.22
CA TYR A 280 -8.40 15.19 -0.66
C TYR A 280 -9.23 16.46 -0.82
N LEU A 281 -9.82 16.63 -1.99
CA LEU A 281 -10.68 17.76 -2.30
C LEU A 281 -12.13 17.46 -1.90
N ASP A 282 -12.86 18.51 -1.50
CA ASP A 282 -14.30 18.41 -1.25
C ASP A 282 -15.09 18.10 -2.54
N ARG A 283 -14.56 18.52 -3.70
CA ARG A 283 -15.14 18.32 -5.03
C ARG A 283 -14.04 18.10 -6.07
N PRO A 284 -14.31 17.40 -7.19
CA PRO A 284 -13.33 17.26 -8.26
C PRO A 284 -12.87 18.61 -8.82
N PRO A 285 -11.64 18.70 -9.34
CA PRO A 285 -11.17 19.90 -10.02
C PRO A 285 -12.09 20.28 -11.18
N ALA A 286 -12.58 21.53 -11.21
CA ALA A 286 -13.55 21.99 -12.20
C ALA A 286 -13.05 21.86 -13.66
N GLN A 287 -11.74 21.92 -13.88
CA GLN A 287 -11.12 21.76 -15.21
C GLN A 287 -11.20 20.33 -15.75
N ASN A 288 -11.48 19.35 -14.90
CA ASN A 288 -11.40 17.93 -15.21
C ASN A 288 -12.77 17.25 -15.10
N GLN A 289 -13.85 18.01 -14.95
CA GLN A 289 -15.21 17.50 -15.09
C GLN A 289 -15.62 17.60 -16.56
N LYS A 290 -15.94 16.47 -17.22
CA LYS A 290 -16.64 16.53 -18.51
C LYS A 290 -18.04 17.10 -18.27
N GLN A 291 -18.44 18.09 -19.09
CA GLN A 291 -19.82 18.55 -19.18
C GLN A 291 -20.75 17.42 -19.61
#